data_AF-A0AAD7XHP9-F1
#
_entry.id   AF-A0AAD7XHP9-F1
#
_cell.length_a   1.000
_cell.length_b   1.000
_cell.length_c   1.000
_cell.angle_alpha   90.00
_cell.angle_beta   90.00
_cell.angle_gamma   90.00
#
_symmetry.space_group_name_H-M   'P 1'
#
loop_
_entity.id
_entity.type
_entity.pdbx_description
1 polymer ?
#
loop_
_entity_poly.entity_id
_entity_poly.type
_entity_poly.pdbx_seq_one_letter_code
_entity_poly.pdbx_strand_id
1 'polypeptide(L)'
;MNCLCYLPDDGPVFDRVGIPEWPPVNPPTFTRHEGYKLIRGYLKRKSNKSDTETKWAIRWMEVEPPDAERADVMLAVYKTDLKEKRLNAVSLRNIASVSLNDDDPHSFVVVVGASVYTLLARDETDARKWVAILNDDVQLARDDKAGPPDADLDQNCLLS
;
A
#
# COMPACT_ATOMS: atom_id res chain seq x y z
N MET A 1 -32.33 22.33 -40.26
CA MET A 1 -32.49 21.90 -38.86
C MET A 1 -31.25 21.11 -38.48
N ASN A 2 -30.35 21.74 -37.72
CA ASN A 2 -29.11 21.13 -37.22
C ASN A 2 -29.43 20.30 -35.99
N CYS A 3 -29.21 18.99 -36.04
CA CYS A 3 -29.08 18.16 -34.84
C CYS A 3 -27.60 17.99 -34.56
N LEU A 4 -27.05 18.90 -33.74
CA LEU A 4 -25.77 18.70 -33.07
C LEU A 4 -25.98 17.64 -31.99
N CYS A 5 -25.58 16.40 -32.27
CA CYS A 5 -25.45 15.37 -31.25
C CYS A 5 -24.20 15.70 -30.42
N TYR A 6 -24.43 16.34 -29.28
CA TYR A 6 -23.43 16.56 -28.23
C TYR A 6 -23.05 15.18 -27.66
N LEU A 7 -21.87 14.67 -28.00
CA LEU A 7 -21.27 13.55 -27.27
C LEU A 7 -20.87 14.08 -25.88
N PRO A 8 -21.19 13.38 -24.79
CA PRO A 8 -20.69 13.76 -23.49
C PRO A 8 -19.16 13.66 -23.51
N ASP A 9 -18.55 14.64 -22.85
CA ASP A 9 -17.15 14.73 -22.48
C ASP A 9 -16.72 13.41 -21.82
N ASP A 10 -16.20 12.48 -22.62
CA ASP A 10 -15.43 11.33 -22.12
C ASP A 10 -14.20 11.95 -21.47
N GLY A 11 -14.25 12.05 -20.14
CA GLY A 11 -13.14 12.48 -19.31
C GLY A 11 -11.84 11.76 -19.68
N PRO A 12 -10.68 12.23 -19.21
CA PRO A 12 -9.37 11.84 -19.72
C PRO A 12 -9.29 10.32 -19.90
N VAL A 13 -9.23 9.89 -21.17
CA VAL A 13 -8.89 8.52 -21.52
C VAL A 13 -7.45 8.35 -21.05
N PHE A 14 -7.29 7.81 -19.84
CA PHE A 14 -5.98 7.38 -19.37
C PHE A 14 -5.51 6.33 -20.36
N ASP A 15 -4.56 6.71 -21.20
CA ASP A 15 -4.02 5.87 -22.24
C ASP A 15 -3.38 4.64 -21.55
N ARG A 16 -4.12 3.54 -21.46
CA ARG A 16 -3.71 2.30 -20.75
C ARG A 16 -2.65 1.51 -21.53
N VAL A 17 -2.09 2.10 -22.59
CA VAL A 17 -1.05 1.52 -23.43
C VAL A 17 0.16 1.17 -22.54
N GLY A 18 0.53 -0.11 -22.52
CA GLY A 18 1.68 -0.60 -21.75
C GLY A 18 1.38 -1.07 -20.32
N ILE A 19 0.11 -1.10 -19.90
CA ILE A 19 -0.27 -1.74 -18.63
C ILE A 19 -0.38 -3.27 -18.86
N PRO A 20 0.43 -4.11 -18.19
CA PRO A 20 0.39 -5.57 -18.37
C PRO A 20 -0.95 -6.18 -17.94
N GLU A 21 -1.34 -7.33 -18.48
CA GLU A 21 -2.56 -8.03 -18.09
C GLU A 21 -2.49 -8.64 -16.69
N TRP A 22 -3.61 -8.62 -15.97
CA TRP A 22 -3.68 -9.19 -14.62
C TRP A 22 -3.54 -10.72 -14.62
N PRO A 23 -2.87 -11.34 -13.62
CA PRO A 23 -2.83 -12.79 -13.47
C PRO A 23 -4.23 -13.36 -13.15
N PRO A 24 -4.44 -14.69 -13.15
CA PRO A 24 -5.79 -15.25 -12.94
C PRO A 24 -6.32 -15.13 -11.49
N VAL A 25 -5.43 -15.06 -10.49
CA VAL A 25 -5.78 -14.98 -9.07
C VAL A 25 -5.67 -13.52 -8.62
N ASN A 26 -6.82 -12.85 -8.45
CA ASN A 26 -6.85 -11.39 -8.56
C ASN A 26 -7.40 -10.54 -7.39
N PRO A 27 -8.20 -11.02 -6.43
CA PRO A 27 -8.52 -10.20 -5.28
C PRO A 27 -7.41 -10.30 -4.22
N PRO A 28 -7.07 -9.19 -3.52
CA PRO A 28 -6.19 -9.27 -2.38
C PRO A 28 -6.87 -10.04 -1.24
N THR A 29 -6.10 -10.93 -0.65
CA THR A 29 -6.49 -11.69 0.54
C THR A 29 -5.74 -11.15 1.74
N PHE A 30 -6.25 -11.34 2.94
CA PHE A 30 -5.49 -11.05 4.16
C PHE A 30 -5.73 -12.13 5.20
N THR A 31 -4.75 -12.31 6.05
CA THR A 31 -4.83 -13.12 7.28
C THR A 31 -4.61 -12.22 8.49
N ARG A 32 -4.99 -12.67 9.69
CA ARG A 32 -4.72 -11.93 10.91
C ARG A 32 -3.54 -12.54 11.67
N HIS A 33 -2.67 -11.70 12.21
CA HIS A 33 -1.58 -12.10 13.09
C HIS A 33 -1.30 -10.98 14.09
N GLU A 34 -1.44 -11.28 15.39
CA GLU A 34 -1.11 -10.33 16.48
C GLU A 34 -1.74 -8.93 16.31
N GLY A 35 -3.00 -8.89 15.84
CA GLY A 35 -3.72 -7.62 15.59
C GLY A 35 -3.55 -7.07 14.17
N TYR A 36 -2.48 -7.41 13.46
CA TYR A 36 -2.21 -7.00 12.08
C TYR A 36 -3.08 -7.75 11.06
N LYS A 37 -3.44 -7.07 9.98
CA LYS A 37 -4.12 -7.63 8.81
C LYS A 37 -3.09 -7.79 7.68
N LEU A 38 -2.43 -8.94 7.66
CA LEU A 38 -1.40 -9.32 6.69
C LEU A 38 -1.96 -9.47 5.25
N ILE A 39 -2.21 -8.34 4.59
CA ILE A 39 -2.77 -8.28 3.23
C ILE A 39 -1.72 -8.67 2.20
N ARG A 40 -2.15 -9.39 1.17
CA ARG A 40 -1.31 -9.86 0.07
C ARG A 40 -2.08 -9.96 -1.24
N GLY A 41 -1.38 -9.71 -2.34
CA GLY A 41 -1.95 -9.80 -3.68
C GLY A 41 -1.05 -9.20 -4.75
N TYR A 42 -1.48 -9.36 -6.00
CA TYR A 42 -0.83 -8.72 -7.14
C TYR A 42 -1.23 -7.25 -7.26
N LEU A 43 -0.23 -6.39 -7.47
CA LEU A 43 -0.39 -4.97 -7.77
C LEU A 43 0.48 -4.60 -8.96
N LYS A 44 0.06 -3.61 -9.73
CA LYS A 44 0.90 -2.99 -10.75
C LYS A 44 1.62 -1.81 -10.12
N ARG A 45 2.93 -1.83 -10.15
CA ARG A 45 3.78 -0.76 -9.62
C ARG A 45 4.31 0.09 -10.77
N LYS A 46 4.15 1.41 -10.66
CA LYS A 46 4.74 2.37 -11.60
C LYS A 46 6.25 2.41 -11.39
N SER A 47 7.03 2.39 -12.48
CA SER A 47 8.48 2.56 -12.44
C SER A 47 8.82 4.02 -12.16
N ASN A 48 9.77 4.25 -11.25
CA ASN A 48 10.31 5.59 -10.98
C ASN A 48 11.50 5.95 -11.89
N LYS A 49 11.85 5.09 -12.86
CA LYS A 49 12.98 5.32 -13.79
C LYS A 49 12.50 5.87 -15.15
N SER A 50 12.86 7.14 -15.38
CA SER A 50 12.92 7.92 -16.64
C SER A 50 11.68 8.66 -17.16
N ASP A 51 11.95 9.89 -17.62
CA ASP A 51 11.06 10.97 -18.05
C ASP A 51 10.34 10.78 -19.40
N THR A 52 10.43 9.61 -20.04
CA THR A 52 9.93 9.45 -21.42
C THR A 52 8.82 8.41 -21.59
N GLU A 53 8.71 7.39 -20.72
CA GLU A 53 7.63 6.39 -20.82
C GLU A 53 7.23 5.86 -19.43
N THR A 54 5.93 5.92 -19.13
CA THR A 54 5.38 5.29 -17.93
C THR A 54 5.43 3.76 -18.09
N LYS A 55 6.29 3.08 -17.32
CA LYS A 55 6.37 1.61 -17.31
C LYS A 55 5.74 1.04 -16.05
N TRP A 56 4.77 0.15 -16.23
CA TRP A 56 4.11 -0.59 -15.15
C TRP A 56 4.67 -2.01 -15.06
N ALA A 57 4.79 -2.53 -13.84
CA ALA A 57 5.21 -3.90 -13.61
C ALA A 57 4.30 -4.58 -12.58
N ILE A 58 3.82 -5.79 -12.88
CA ILE A 58 3.06 -6.61 -11.94
C ILE A 58 4.01 -7.17 -10.90
N ARG A 59 3.69 -6.99 -9.62
CA ARG A 59 4.45 -7.48 -8.49
C ARG A 59 3.51 -8.09 -7.47
N TRP A 60 3.97 -9.16 -6.84
CA TRP A 60 3.33 -9.66 -5.64
C TRP A 60 3.75 -8.76 -4.48
N MET A 61 2.78 -8.21 -3.76
CA MET A 61 3.00 -7.43 -2.55
C MET A 61 2.33 -8.13 -1.38
N GLU A 62 2.97 -8.09 -0.23
CA GLU A 62 2.39 -8.59 1.00
C GLU A 62 2.93 -7.89 2.25
N VAL A 63 2.08 -7.80 3.27
CA VAL A 63 2.49 -7.47 4.62
C VAL A 63 2.95 -8.76 5.31
N GLU A 64 4.21 -8.80 5.72
CA GLU A 64 4.84 -9.92 6.40
C GLU A 64 4.90 -9.66 7.91
N PRO A 65 4.63 -10.68 8.73
CA PRO A 65 4.82 -10.57 10.18
C PRO A 65 6.30 -10.42 10.52
N PRO A 66 6.62 -10.02 11.76
CA PRO A 66 8.00 -10.04 12.26
C PRO A 66 8.60 -11.45 12.13
N ASP A 67 9.91 -11.52 11.87
CA ASP A 67 10.65 -12.77 11.81
C ASP A 67 11.87 -12.73 12.75
N ALA A 68 12.58 -13.85 12.89
CA ALA A 68 13.73 -13.95 13.79
C ALA A 68 14.88 -12.97 13.44
N GLU A 69 14.91 -12.48 12.20
CA GLU A 69 15.90 -11.51 11.73
C GLU A 69 15.36 -10.06 11.80
N ARG A 70 14.04 -9.86 11.94
CA ARG A 70 13.37 -8.56 11.84
C ARG A 70 12.19 -8.45 12.81
N ALA A 71 12.35 -7.58 13.79
CA ALA A 71 11.31 -7.33 14.79
C ALA A 71 10.11 -6.50 14.27
N ASP A 72 10.21 -5.91 13.08
CA ASP A 72 9.16 -5.05 12.51
C ASP A 72 8.30 -5.80 11.48
N VAL A 73 7.02 -5.42 11.41
CA VAL A 73 6.11 -5.81 10.32
C VAL A 73 6.53 -5.09 9.02
N MET A 74 6.61 -5.84 7.92
CA MET A 74 7.20 -5.34 6.67
C MET A 74 6.19 -5.39 5.51
N LEU A 75 6.09 -4.32 4.72
CA LEU A 75 5.49 -4.38 3.38
C LEU A 75 6.57 -4.83 2.38
N ALA A 76 6.47 -6.07 1.92
CA ALA A 76 7.42 -6.72 1.03
C ALA A 76 6.93 -6.75 -0.42
N VAL A 77 7.90 -6.75 -1.34
CA VAL A 77 7.67 -6.77 -2.79
C VAL A 77 8.45 -7.92 -3.42
N TYR A 78 7.75 -8.73 -4.21
CA TYR A 78 8.29 -9.89 -4.91
C TYR A 78 7.96 -9.80 -6.41
N LYS A 79 8.71 -10.56 -7.21
CA LYS A 79 8.41 -10.70 -8.64
C LYS A 79 7.07 -11.43 -8.85
N THR A 80 6.85 -12.50 -8.08
CA THR A 80 5.69 -13.39 -8.12
C THR A 80 5.33 -13.87 -6.71
N ASP A 81 4.17 -14.53 -6.58
CA ASP A 81 3.65 -15.17 -5.36
C ASP A 81 4.44 -16.41 -4.92
N LEU A 82 5.35 -16.92 -5.76
CA LEU A 82 6.32 -17.97 -5.38
C LEU A 82 7.40 -17.47 -4.42
N LYS A 83 7.55 -16.14 -4.27
CA LYS A 83 8.47 -15.48 -3.32
C LYS A 83 9.93 -15.94 -3.43
N GLU A 84 10.38 -16.34 -4.61
CA GLU A 84 11.75 -16.82 -4.84
C GLU A 84 12.83 -15.84 -4.37
N LYS A 85 12.56 -14.54 -4.56
CA LYS A 85 13.44 -13.46 -4.11
C LYS A 85 12.64 -12.19 -3.78
N ARG A 86 12.89 -11.67 -2.59
CA ARG A 86 12.40 -10.35 -2.15
C ARG A 86 13.14 -9.25 -2.94
N LEU A 87 12.38 -8.43 -3.65
CA LEU A 87 12.91 -7.32 -4.45
C LEU A 87 13.08 -6.04 -3.63
N ASN A 88 12.16 -5.81 -2.69
CA ASN A 88 12.20 -4.68 -1.77
C ASN A 88 11.38 -5.02 -0.52
N ALA A 89 11.65 -4.34 0.59
CA ALA A 89 10.78 -4.33 1.76
C ALA A 89 10.91 -3.03 2.54
N VAL A 90 9.80 -2.58 3.11
CA VAL A 90 9.71 -1.37 3.91
C VAL A 90 9.04 -1.71 5.22
N SER A 91 9.63 -1.30 6.35
CA SER A 91 8.97 -1.40 7.66
C SER A 91 7.72 -0.53 7.65
N LEU A 92 6.58 -1.05 8.10
CA LEU A 92 5.32 -0.30 8.14
C LEU A 92 5.48 1.00 8.94
N ARG A 93 6.34 1.00 9.96
CA ARG A 93 6.67 2.18 10.77
C ARG A 93 7.28 3.33 9.97
N ASN A 94 7.96 3.02 8.88
CA ASN A 94 8.64 4.00 8.02
C ASN A 94 7.73 4.51 6.88
N ILE A 95 6.53 3.94 6.72
CA ILE A 95 5.55 4.47 5.79
C ILE A 95 5.01 5.77 6.38
N ALA A 96 5.14 6.88 5.65
CA ALA A 96 4.66 8.19 6.07
C ALA A 96 3.14 8.30 5.89
N SER A 97 2.62 7.88 4.74
CA SER A 97 1.20 7.88 4.42
C SER A 97 0.83 6.82 3.37
N VAL A 98 -0.43 6.40 3.41
CA VAL A 98 -1.08 5.59 2.37
C VAL A 98 -2.40 6.25 2.01
N SER A 99 -2.59 6.62 0.74
CA SER A 99 -3.79 7.33 0.28
C SER A 99 -4.23 6.84 -1.09
N LEU A 100 -5.53 6.92 -1.38
CA LEU A 100 -6.01 6.78 -2.75
C LEU A 100 -5.38 7.88 -3.62
N ASN A 101 -5.25 7.59 -4.91
CA ASN A 101 -4.83 8.58 -5.89
C ASN A 101 -6.06 9.35 -6.39
N ASP A 102 -6.01 10.67 -6.33
CA ASP A 102 -7.11 11.53 -6.76
C ASP A 102 -7.37 11.45 -8.28
N ASP A 103 -6.32 11.13 -9.05
CA ASP A 103 -6.40 11.06 -10.52
C ASP A 103 -6.97 9.73 -11.03
N ASP A 104 -6.79 8.62 -10.30
CA ASP A 104 -7.26 7.29 -10.74
C ASP A 104 -7.75 6.46 -9.54
N PRO A 105 -9.06 6.17 -9.44
CA PRO A 105 -9.67 5.48 -8.30
C PRO A 105 -9.21 4.02 -8.15
N HIS A 106 -8.62 3.43 -9.19
CA HIS A 106 -8.03 2.09 -9.13
C HIS A 106 -6.63 2.10 -8.52
N SER A 107 -6.06 3.27 -8.26
CA SER A 107 -4.69 3.43 -7.81
C SER A 107 -4.59 4.12 -6.46
N PHE A 108 -3.46 3.89 -5.80
CA PHE A 108 -3.14 4.45 -4.50
C PHE A 108 -1.64 4.70 -4.41
N VAL A 109 -1.26 5.53 -3.45
CA VAL A 109 0.11 5.99 -3.26
C VAL A 109 0.59 5.60 -1.87
N VAL A 110 1.82 5.08 -1.80
CA VAL A 110 2.54 4.80 -0.56
C VAL A 110 3.76 5.70 -0.51
N VAL A 111 3.85 6.55 0.52
CA VAL A 111 4.99 7.46 0.72
C VAL A 111 5.91 6.89 1.80
N VAL A 112 7.20 6.78 1.50
CA VAL A 112 8.23 6.24 2.40
C VAL A 112 9.45 7.14 2.36
N GLY A 113 9.62 7.97 3.40
CA GLY A 113 10.64 9.03 3.39
C GLY A 113 10.46 9.95 2.18
N ALA A 114 11.49 10.09 1.34
CA ALA A 114 11.43 10.86 0.09
C ALA A 114 10.91 10.07 -1.11
N SER A 115 10.64 8.77 -0.97
CA SER A 115 10.17 7.91 -2.05
C SER A 115 8.65 7.88 -2.12
N VAL A 116 8.11 8.03 -3.33
CA VAL A 116 6.68 7.88 -3.63
C VAL A 116 6.50 6.67 -4.52
N TYR A 117 5.58 5.77 -4.13
CA TYR A 117 5.23 4.58 -4.90
C TYR A 117 3.77 4.62 -5.32
N THR A 118 3.51 4.75 -6.62
CA THR A 118 2.17 4.61 -7.19
C THR A 118 1.89 3.14 -7.50
N LEU A 119 0.79 2.64 -6.95
CA LEU A 119 0.33 1.27 -7.03
C LEU A 119 -1.07 1.26 -7.64
N LEU A 120 -1.26 0.46 -8.66
CA LEU A 120 -2.54 0.26 -9.33
C LEU A 120 -3.07 -1.11 -8.90
N ALA A 121 -4.30 -1.14 -8.40
CA ALA A 121 -5.07 -2.33 -8.07
C ALA A 121 -5.94 -2.75 -9.26
N ARG A 122 -6.58 -3.91 -9.16
CA ARG A 122 -7.43 -4.44 -10.22
C ARG A 122 -8.64 -3.55 -10.47
N ASP A 123 -9.32 -3.20 -9.40
CA ASP A 123 -10.51 -2.37 -9.37
C ASP A 123 -10.44 -1.38 -8.18
N GLU A 124 -11.39 -0.44 -8.13
CA GLU A 124 -11.47 0.58 -7.07
C GLU A 124 -11.70 -0.06 -5.68
N THR A 125 -12.45 -1.17 -5.62
CA THR A 125 -12.73 -1.85 -4.36
C THR A 125 -11.46 -2.44 -3.76
N ASP A 126 -10.63 -3.06 -4.61
CA ASP A 126 -9.33 -3.57 -4.22
C ASP A 126 -8.39 -2.45 -3.77
N ALA A 127 -8.36 -1.31 -4.49
CA ALA A 127 -7.56 -0.15 -4.09
C ALA A 127 -7.96 0.35 -2.70
N ARG A 128 -9.26 0.56 -2.47
CA ARG A 128 -9.80 0.98 -1.15
C ARG A 128 -9.46 -0.02 -0.06
N LYS A 129 -9.52 -1.32 -0.34
CA LYS A 129 -9.19 -2.40 0.62
C LYS A 129 -7.71 -2.38 1.00
N TRP A 130 -6.81 -2.19 0.04
CA TRP A 130 -5.38 -2.00 0.31
C TRP A 130 -5.12 -0.77 1.17
N VAL A 131 -5.67 0.38 0.82
CA VAL A 131 -5.48 1.63 1.58
C VAL A 131 -6.00 1.50 3.01
N ALA A 132 -7.20 0.92 3.21
CA ALA A 132 -7.78 0.76 4.54
C ALA A 132 -6.91 -0.16 5.43
N ILE A 133 -6.53 -1.33 4.92
CA ILE A 133 -5.74 -2.29 5.69
C ILE A 133 -4.33 -1.74 5.99
N LEU A 134 -3.66 -1.13 5.01
CA LEU A 134 -2.33 -0.60 5.24
C LEU A 134 -2.34 0.57 6.23
N ASN A 135 -3.33 1.45 6.21
CA ASN A 135 -3.43 2.52 7.19
C ASN A 135 -3.65 1.98 8.61
N ASP A 136 -4.52 0.98 8.78
CA ASP A 136 -4.74 0.33 10.07
C ASP A 136 -3.42 -0.28 10.61
N ASP A 137 -2.73 -1.06 9.77
CA ASP A 137 -1.50 -1.76 10.18
C ASP A 137 -0.32 -0.80 10.38
N VAL A 138 -0.23 0.30 9.62
CA VAL A 138 0.78 1.35 9.82
C VAL A 138 0.55 2.07 11.14
N GLN A 139 -0.71 2.36 11.49
CA GLN A 139 -1.05 2.98 12.77
C GLN A 139 -0.71 2.04 13.93
N LEU A 140 -1.12 0.77 13.84
CA LEU A 140 -0.80 -0.25 14.84
C LEU A 140 0.73 -0.39 15.03
N ALA A 141 1.49 -0.43 13.94
CA ALA A 141 2.95 -0.53 14.00
C ALA A 141 3.60 0.66 14.73
N ARG A 142 3.02 1.87 14.59
CA ARG A 142 3.50 3.06 15.31
C ARG A 142 3.13 3.00 16.79
N ASP A 143 1.92 2.56 17.11
CA ASP A 143 1.41 2.47 18.48
C ASP A 143 2.17 1.40 19.30
N ASP A 144 2.50 0.26 18.71
CA ASP A 144 3.31 -0.80 19.35
C ASP A 144 4.70 -0.30 19.79
N LYS A 145 5.22 0.79 19.19
CA LYS A 145 6.49 1.40 19.58
C LYS A 145 6.33 2.40 20.73
N ALA A 146 5.15 2.99 20.87
CA ALA A 146 4.91 4.02 21.88
C ALA A 146 5.00 3.46 23.31
N GLY A 147 4.83 2.14 23.50
CA GLY A 147 4.75 1.52 24.81
C GLY A 147 3.59 2.08 25.64
N PRO A 148 3.19 1.43 26.75
CA PRO A 148 2.40 2.16 27.73
C PRO A 148 3.19 3.41 28.18
N PRO A 149 2.54 4.57 28.40
CA PRO A 149 3.23 5.66 29.10
C PRO A 149 3.76 5.08 30.41
N ASP A 150 5.03 5.33 30.72
CA ASP A 150 5.67 4.91 31.97
C ASP A 150 4.75 5.25 33.14
N ALA A 151 4.07 4.23 33.66
CA ALA A 151 3.30 4.32 34.89
C ALA A 151 4.28 4.14 36.04
N ASP A 152 5.17 5.10 36.26
CA ASP A 152 5.88 5.29 37.54
C ASP A 152 6.72 6.57 37.53
N LEU A 153 6.20 7.62 38.17
CA LEU A 153 6.91 8.48 39.14
C LEU A 153 6.02 9.66 39.57
N ASP A 154 4.91 9.36 40.23
CA ASP A 154 4.26 10.31 41.16
C ASP A 154 3.89 9.57 42.47
N GLN A 155 4.83 8.77 42.98
CA GLN A 155 4.88 8.45 44.41
C GLN A 155 5.75 9.48 45.12
N ASN A 156 5.27 10.72 45.23
CA ASN A 156 5.75 11.66 46.25
C ASN A 156 4.83 12.88 46.39
N CYS A 157 3.59 12.64 46.82
CA CYS A 157 2.85 13.64 47.59
C CYS A 157 2.62 13.07 49.00
N LEU A 158 3.55 13.48 49.85
CA LEU A 158 3.67 13.19 51.27
C LEU A 158 2.37 13.47 52.01
N LEU A 159 2.06 12.56 52.95
CA LEU A 159 1.33 12.88 54.17
C LEU A 159 1.93 14.14 54.80
N SER A 160 1.12 15.18 54.95
CA SER A 160 1.28 16.25 55.92
C SER A 160 -0.09 16.83 56.24
#